data_AF-A0AAJ1UZY3-F1
#
_entry.id   AF-A0AAJ1UZY3-F1
#
_cell.length_a   1.000
_cell.length_b   1.000
_cell.length_c   1.000
_cell.angle_alpha   90.00
_cell.angle_beta   90.00
_cell.angle_gamma   90.00
#
_symmetry.space_group_name_H-M   'P 1'
#
loop_
_entity.id
_entity.type
_entity.pdbx_description
1 polymer ?
#
loop_
_entity_poly.entity_id
_entity_poly.type
_entity_poly.pdbx_seq_one_letter_code
_entity_poly.pdbx_strand_id
1 'polypeptide(L)' 'MSIKAMTWVWELQELTQSETLVMLSLADAARDDGVCWPSQAVIAKKSRMSVRNIRRVISRLTDSGCWSARLLLGGVL' A
#
# COMPACT_ATOMS: atom_id res chain seq x y z
N MET A 1 -6.24 -10.91 0.77
CA MET A 1 -7.24 -9.92 1.20
C MET A 1 -7.35 -9.95 2.71
N SER A 2 -6.91 -8.87 3.38
CA SER A 2 -7.03 -8.71 4.83
C SER A 2 -8.04 -7.62 5.16
N ILE A 3 -9.22 -8.01 5.63
CA ILE A 3 -10.28 -7.07 6.04
C ILE A 3 -9.78 -6.18 7.18
N LYS A 4 -9.06 -6.76 8.17
CA LYS A 4 -8.49 -6.02 9.29
C LYS A 4 -7.53 -4.92 8.83
N ALA A 5 -6.65 -5.21 7.88
CA ALA A 5 -5.73 -4.23 7.33
C ALA A 5 -6.48 -3.12 6.57
N MET A 6 -7.49 -3.48 5.77
CA MET A 6 -8.30 -2.49 5.06
C MET A 6 -9.10 -1.59 6.02
N THR A 7 -9.67 -2.14 7.09
CA THR A 7 -10.35 -1.36 8.14
C THR A 7 -9.40 -0.38 8.80
N TRP A 8 -8.19 -0.82 9.17
CA TRP A 8 -7.17 0.06 9.73
C TRP A 8 -6.80 1.20 8.79
N VAL A 9 -6.66 0.94 7.48
CA VAL A 9 -6.39 1.99 6.49
C VAL A 9 -7.45 3.08 6.50
N TRP A 10 -8.73 2.72 6.69
CA TRP A 10 -9.81 3.70 6.77
C TRP A 10 -9.79 4.55 8.05
N GLU A 11 -9.16 4.07 9.12
CA GLU A 11 -9.02 4.83 10.37
C GLU A 11 -7.91 5.89 10.29
N LEU A 12 -7.02 5.81 9.30
CA LEU A 12 -5.93 6.76 9.10
C LEU A 12 -6.45 8.06 8.47
N GLN A 13 -6.44 9.14 9.26
CA GLN A 13 -7.00 10.44 8.85
C GLN A 13 -5.99 11.34 8.11
N GLU A 14 -4.69 11.06 8.22
CA GLU A 14 -3.62 11.91 7.67
C GLU A 14 -3.24 11.56 6.23
N LEU A 15 -3.87 10.53 5.65
CA LEU A 15 -3.58 10.11 4.28
C LEU A 15 -4.33 10.95 3.26
N THR A 16 -3.64 11.31 2.19
CA THR A 16 -4.29 11.81 0.98
C THR A 16 -5.08 10.68 0.31
N GLN A 17 -6.07 11.04 -0.51
CA GLN A 17 -6.83 10.07 -1.32
C GLN A 17 -5.94 9.09 -2.10
N SER A 18 -4.81 9.59 -2.62
CA SER A 18 -3.87 8.77 -3.38
C SER A 18 -3.17 7.74 -2.49
N GLU A 19 -2.73 8.16 -1.31
CA GLU A 19 -2.09 7.28 -0.33
C GLU A 19 -3.06 6.23 0.18
N THR A 20 -4.32 6.62 0.49
CA THR A 20 -5.39 5.71 0.90
C THR A 20 -5.66 4.63 -0.15
N LEU A 21 -5.73 4.99 -1.44
CA LEU A 21 -5.99 4.02 -2.50
C LEU A 21 -4.81 3.06 -2.75
N VAL A 22 -3.57 3.52 -2.57
CA VAL A 22 -2.36 2.67 -2.65
C VAL A 22 -2.32 1.73 -1.44
N MET A 23 -2.54 2.25 -0.25
CA MET A 23 -2.72 1.53 1.01
C MET A 23 -3.76 0.41 0.91
N LEU A 24 -4.97 0.73 0.46
CA LEU A 24 -6.05 -0.24 0.30
C LEU A 24 -5.68 -1.33 -0.71
N SER A 25 -5.01 -0.97 -1.80
CA SER A 25 -4.55 -1.96 -2.77
C SER A 25 -3.51 -2.93 -2.18
N LEU A 26 -2.67 -2.46 -1.27
CA LEU A 26 -1.68 -3.28 -0.57
C LEU A 26 -2.33 -4.15 0.51
N ALA A 27 -3.25 -3.58 1.29
CA ALA A 27 -4.02 -4.30 2.31
C ALA A 27 -4.90 -5.41 1.71
N ASP A 28 -5.48 -5.16 0.54
CA ASP A 28 -6.26 -6.15 -0.21
C ASP A 28 -5.38 -7.29 -0.76
N ALA A 29 -4.12 -7.00 -1.09
CA ALA A 29 -3.16 -8.00 -1.54
C ALA A 29 -2.45 -8.74 -0.38
N ALA A 30 -2.58 -8.28 0.86
CA ALA A 30 -2.01 -8.94 2.04
C ALA A 30 -2.67 -10.30 2.30
N ARG A 31 -1.85 -11.31 2.56
CA ARG A 31 -2.28 -12.64 3.04
C ARG A 31 -2.15 -12.74 4.57
N ASP A 32 -2.74 -13.78 5.15
CA ASP A 32 -2.79 -13.99 6.61
C ASP A 32 -1.41 -14.24 7.26
N ASP A 33 -0.39 -14.55 6.46
CA ASP A 33 1.01 -14.64 6.87
C ASP A 33 1.73 -13.28 6.90
N GLY A 34 1.02 -12.19 6.58
CA GLY A 34 1.56 -10.83 6.56
C GLY A 34 2.38 -10.51 5.30
N VAL A 35 2.41 -11.40 4.31
CA VAL A 35 3.19 -11.22 3.08
C VAL A 35 2.30 -10.74 1.93
N CYS A 36 2.80 -9.78 1.16
CA CYS A 36 2.07 -9.11 0.09
C CYS A 36 2.98 -8.89 -1.13
N TRP A 37 2.60 -9.40 -2.31
CA TRP A 37 3.39 -9.28 -3.56
C TRP A 37 2.59 -8.78 -4.78
N PRO A 38 1.80 -7.69 -4.68
CA PRO A 38 1.13 -7.14 -5.84
C PRO A 38 2.19 -6.53 -6.78
N SER A 39 2.08 -6.83 -8.07
CA SER A 39 2.90 -6.11 -9.04
C SER A 39 2.53 -4.62 -9.04
N GLN A 40 3.49 -3.78 -9.41
CA GLN A 40 3.26 -2.34 -9.56
C GLN A 40 2.09 -2.03 -10.53
N ALA A 41 1.88 -2.88 -11.54
CA ALA A 41 0.74 -2.76 -12.45
C ALA A 41 -0.62 -3.03 -11.77
N VAL A 42 -0.67 -4.01 -10.84
CA VAL A 42 -1.87 -4.30 -10.05
C VAL A 42 -2.20 -3.14 -9.13
N ILE A 43 -1.19 -2.59 -8.43
CA ILE A 43 -1.36 -1.41 -7.55
C ILE A 43 -1.86 -0.23 -8.39
N ALA A 44 -1.20 0.07 -9.51
CA ALA A 44 -1.60 1.14 -10.43
C ALA A 44 -3.07 1.02 -10.85
N LYS A 45 -3.49 -0.18 -11.28
CA LYS A 45 -4.89 -0.43 -11.71
C LYS A 45 -5.88 -0.20 -10.57
N LYS A 46 -5.62 -0.76 -9.39
CA LYS A 46 -6.53 -0.67 -8.23
C LYS A 46 -6.59 0.72 -7.63
N SER A 47 -5.46 1.41 -7.59
CA SER A 47 -5.38 2.78 -7.10
C SER A 47 -5.74 3.83 -8.15
N ARG A 48 -6.09 3.43 -9.38
CA ARG A 48 -6.47 4.31 -10.50
C ARG A 48 -5.38 5.32 -10.86
N MET A 49 -4.14 4.86 -10.88
CA MET A 49 -2.95 5.68 -11.08
C MET A 49 -2.03 5.11 -12.14
N SER A 50 -1.13 5.94 -12.66
CA SER A 50 0.01 5.45 -13.42
C SER A 50 1.07 4.84 -12.50
N VAL A 51 1.88 3.92 -13.05
CA VAL A 51 3.03 3.32 -12.33
C VAL A 51 4.02 4.38 -11.85
N ARG A 52 4.17 5.50 -12.57
CA ARG A 52 5.00 6.62 -12.14
C ARG A 52 4.45 7.29 -10.88
N ASN A 53 3.13 7.45 -10.79
CA ASN A 53 2.50 8.10 -9.65
C ASN A 53 2.56 7.21 -8.40
N ILE A 54 2.26 5.92 -8.51
CA ILE A 54 2.32 5.01 -7.36
C ILE A 54 3.72 4.95 -6.75
N ARG A 55 4.79 4.99 -7.56
CA ARG A 55 6.16 5.01 -7.05
C ARG A 55 6.44 6.24 -6.17
N ARG A 56 5.92 7.40 -6.57
CA ARG A 56 6.02 8.64 -5.77
C ARG A 56 5.23 8.53 -4.47
N VAL A 57 4.02 7.98 -4.53
CA VAL A 57 3.16 7.76 -3.36
C VAL A 57 3.81 6.78 -2.39
N ILE A 58 4.35 5.65 -2.87
CA ILE A 58 5.07 4.67 -2.05
C ILE A 58 6.31 5.30 -1.40
N SER A 59 7.06 6.12 -2.12
CA SER A 59 8.21 6.85 -1.55
C SER A 59 7.76 7.75 -0.40
N ARG A 60 6.74 8.59 -0.61
CA ARG A 60 6.20 9.48 0.43
C ARG A 60 5.71 8.74 1.67
N LEU A 61 5.00 7.63 1.46
CA LEU A 61 4.55 6.77 2.54
C LEU A 61 5.73 6.17 3.33
N THR A 62 6.80 5.80 2.65
CA THR A 62 8.02 5.29 3.30
C THR A 62 8.70 6.39 4.11
N ASP A 63 8.81 7.59 3.55
CA ASP A 63 9.47 8.74 4.16
C ASP A 63 8.70 9.31 5.37
N SER A 64 7.37 9.18 5.39
CA SER A 64 6.53 9.68 6.48
C SER A 64 6.58 8.83 7.76
N GLY A 65 7.35 7.73 7.76
CA GLY A 65 7.51 6.85 8.93
C GLY A 65 6.24 6.10 9.33
N CYS A 66 5.13 6.25 8.59
CA CYS A 66 3.85 5.59 8.85
C CYS A 66 3.88 4.07 8.57
N TRP A 67 5.05 3.50 8.28
CA TRP A 67 5.17 2.14 7.78
C TRP A 67 6.45 1.43 8.22
N SER A 68 6.26 0.29 8.87
CA SER A 68 7.29 -0.73 8.99
C SER A 68 7.36 -1.54 7.69
N ALA A 69 8.55 -1.58 7.10
CA ALA A 69 8.93 -2.29 5.86
C ALA A 69 8.62 -3.81 5.84
N ARG A 70 8.01 -4.37 6.89
CA ARG A 70 7.69 -5.79 6.99
C ARG A 70 6.53 -6.24 6.12
N LEU A 71 5.65 -5.32 5.71
CA LEU A 71 4.48 -5.57 4.86
C LEU A 71 4.67 -5.22 3.38
N LEU A 72 5.65 -4.36 3.05
CA LEU A 72 5.66 -3.71 1.74
C LEU A 72 6.49 -4.41 0.68
N LEU A 73 7.56 -5.10 1.04
CA LEU A 73 8.40 -5.80 0.08
C LEU A 73 9.06 -6.95 0.83
N GLY A 74 8.56 -8.19 0.66
CA GLY A 74 9.40 -9.33 0.99
C GLY A 74 10.74 -9.12 0.28
N GLY A 75 11.82 -9.11 1.04
CA GLY A 75 13.01 -8.32 0.75
C GLY A 75 13.49 -8.37 -0.70
N VAL A 76 13.37 -7.24 -1.40
CA VAL A 76 14.33 -6.77 -2.40
C VAL A 76 14.26 -5.24 -2.42
N LEU A 77 15.13 -4.62 -1.63
CA LEU A 77 16.08 -3.66 -2.20
C LEU A 77 17.43 -4.39 -2.24
#